data_AF-A0A352TTB7-F1
#
_entry.id   AF-A0A352TTB7-F1
#
_cell.length_a   1.000
_cell.length_b   1.000
_cell.length_c   1.000
_cell.angle_alpha   90.00
_cell.angle_beta   90.00
_cell.angle_gamma   90.00
#
_symmetry.space_group_name_H-M   'P 1'
#
loop_
_entity.id
_entity.type
_entity.pdbx_description
1 polymer ?
#
loop_
_entity_poly.entity_id
_entity_poly.type
_entity_poly.pdbx_seq_one_letter_code
_entity_poly.pdbx_strand_id
1 'polypeptide(L)'
;LEVVRDLFLQRTAEETLEFLGLLAAIDKDDVVLLGQSEIFIGLLSQFLTNPNNQSLFSTTLLDLAANYAGIQNELITNIPFSTELFEINPAALDTNGNLNPNEVAIMFDLANALTTSTGLFEFNTLDDIYADGLLDGIFESDIFMSYASNALQNEALQAYAIAVLNNLQDIATVPSTFVELDAALLDSNGYVLPSELEALADVMYVLGLMDIDTVRQMMADLMESPSIPTALGLIRGYAISEDFENKRLDTLINSNVVYSVIAQYLDNDNLYDVLLPFLPQALTDTFGNVDLGVSSDLRADEGLSVEYISRAELKKLLTAISYIPFDPTTIDDNVFEFITDLIGENINTDTNEDDLDRLLTSGYLREKLSRLFLSETVLSLFDETSESFNLPAESFVLVDERRRLTAEELRNIVEAFAVLEITTFDELDFSFEVFTALTTAERETVLESDYLYAIIDGLIQNQQSVAIPQEVIAVTGEISQEEILAVIEAAELLNITDVTSLETAITELDQNNADDAAVLQLLEDLDSGIVDSLLDLLP
;
A
#
# COMPACT_ATOMS: atom_id res chain seq x y z
N LEU A 1 -33.95 20.40 -42.16
CA LEU A 1 -34.64 21.49 -41.43
C LEU A 1 -35.97 21.04 -40.82
N GLU A 2 -36.95 20.53 -41.56
CA GLU A 2 -38.16 19.93 -40.93
C GLU A 2 -37.84 18.62 -40.21
N VAL A 3 -37.01 17.75 -40.79
CA VAL A 3 -36.50 16.54 -40.10
C VAL A 3 -35.72 16.89 -38.83
N VAL A 4 -34.82 17.89 -38.91
CA VAL A 4 -34.04 18.41 -37.77
C VAL A 4 -34.94 19.04 -36.70
N ARG A 5 -35.96 19.81 -37.10
CA ARG A 5 -36.96 20.40 -36.21
C ARG A 5 -37.80 19.32 -35.52
N ASP A 6 -38.22 18.30 -36.26
CA ASP A 6 -39.09 17.25 -35.75
C ASP A 6 -38.28 16.27 -34.85
N LEU A 7 -36.98 16.07 -35.11
CA LEU A 7 -36.02 15.39 -34.23
C LEU A 7 -35.77 16.14 -32.91
N PHE A 8 -35.66 17.46 -32.93
CA PHE A 8 -35.48 18.27 -31.71
C PHE A 8 -36.77 18.49 -30.89
N LEU A 9 -37.94 18.08 -31.41
CA LEU A 9 -39.24 18.30 -30.76
C LEU A 9 -39.90 17.02 -30.21
N GLN A 10 -39.32 15.83 -30.41
CA GLN A 10 -39.89 14.54 -29.98
C GLN A 10 -38.96 13.85 -28.95
N ARG A 11 -39.58 13.28 -27.91
CA ARG A 11 -39.13 13.37 -26.50
C ARG A 11 -38.98 11.99 -25.85
N THR A 12 -38.28 11.04 -26.47
CA THR A 12 -38.05 9.71 -25.87
C THR A 12 -36.61 9.19 -26.07
N ALA A 13 -36.16 8.29 -25.18
CA ALA A 13 -34.84 7.65 -25.23
C ALA A 13 -34.58 6.84 -26.52
N GLU A 14 -35.63 6.19 -27.04
CA GLU A 14 -35.60 5.38 -28.27
C GLU A 14 -35.32 6.26 -29.51
N GLU A 15 -35.84 7.48 -29.52
CA GLU A 15 -35.68 8.44 -30.62
C GLU A 15 -34.33 9.19 -30.55
N THR A 16 -33.73 9.33 -29.36
CA THR A 16 -32.35 9.83 -29.20
C THR A 16 -31.32 8.87 -29.81
N LEU A 17 -31.56 7.54 -29.70
CA LEU A 17 -30.76 6.52 -30.38
C LEU A 17 -30.95 6.58 -31.91
N GLU A 18 -32.18 6.83 -32.38
CA GLU A 18 -32.46 7.03 -33.81
C GLU A 18 -31.77 8.29 -34.36
N PHE A 19 -31.64 9.36 -33.56
CA PHE A 19 -30.86 10.55 -33.91
C PHE A 19 -29.37 10.23 -34.09
N LEU A 20 -28.75 9.47 -33.18
CA LEU A 20 -27.35 9.03 -33.33
C LEU A 20 -27.16 8.19 -34.61
N GLY A 21 -28.10 7.28 -34.91
CA GLY A 21 -28.09 6.51 -36.15
C GLY A 21 -28.25 7.34 -37.42
N LEU A 22 -28.97 8.47 -37.36
CA LEU A 22 -29.09 9.43 -38.47
C LEU A 22 -27.82 10.26 -38.67
N LEU A 23 -27.08 10.56 -37.59
CA LEU A 23 -25.78 11.24 -37.68
C LEU A 23 -24.74 10.36 -38.39
N ALA A 24 -24.76 9.05 -38.14
CA ALA A 24 -23.87 8.08 -38.81
C ALA A 24 -24.14 7.91 -40.32
N ALA A 25 -25.34 8.30 -40.79
CA ALA A 25 -25.71 8.24 -42.19
C ALA A 25 -25.17 9.44 -43.01
N ILE A 26 -24.49 10.39 -42.38
CA ILE A 26 -23.94 11.60 -43.01
C ILE A 26 -22.48 11.36 -43.38
N ASP A 27 -22.13 11.61 -44.66
CA ASP A 27 -20.75 11.49 -45.15
C ASP A 27 -19.83 12.49 -44.43
N LYS A 28 -18.59 12.09 -44.13
CA LYS A 28 -17.60 12.91 -43.39
C LYS A 28 -17.35 14.26 -44.07
N ASP A 29 -17.33 14.29 -45.40
CA ASP A 29 -17.18 15.54 -46.16
C ASP A 29 -18.38 16.48 -46.01
N ASP A 30 -19.59 15.93 -45.77
CA ASP A 30 -20.81 16.69 -45.51
C ASP A 30 -20.90 17.17 -44.05
N VAL A 31 -20.29 16.45 -43.09
CA VAL A 31 -20.18 16.86 -41.69
C VAL A 31 -19.33 18.14 -41.56
N VAL A 32 -18.22 18.24 -42.29
CA VAL A 32 -17.38 19.46 -42.31
C VAL A 32 -18.17 20.66 -42.85
N LEU A 33 -19.06 20.45 -43.81
CA LEU A 33 -19.97 21.47 -44.34
C LEU A 33 -21.09 21.84 -43.33
N LEU A 34 -21.61 20.88 -42.57
CA LEU A 34 -22.59 21.10 -41.50
C LEU A 34 -21.97 21.84 -40.30
N GLY A 35 -20.71 21.54 -39.94
CA GLY A 35 -19.92 22.26 -38.94
C GLY A 35 -19.55 23.69 -39.35
N GLN A 36 -19.81 24.09 -40.60
CA GLN A 36 -19.73 25.48 -41.06
C GLN A 36 -21.10 26.20 -41.04
N SER A 37 -22.18 25.47 -40.73
CA SER A 37 -23.54 26.01 -40.72
C SER A 37 -23.91 26.58 -39.36
N GLU A 38 -23.93 27.91 -39.26
CA GLU A 38 -24.35 28.63 -38.05
C GLU A 38 -25.74 28.21 -37.52
N ILE A 39 -26.66 27.82 -38.41
CA ILE A 39 -28.01 27.36 -38.04
C ILE A 39 -27.96 25.96 -37.41
N PHE A 40 -27.20 25.03 -37.99
CA PHE A 40 -27.09 23.68 -37.48
C PHE A 40 -26.35 23.68 -36.13
N ILE A 41 -25.23 24.40 -36.07
CA ILE A 41 -24.46 24.57 -34.83
C ILE A 41 -25.34 25.22 -33.77
N GLY A 42 -26.07 26.30 -34.08
CA GLY A 42 -26.95 26.95 -33.12
C GLY A 42 -28.06 26.04 -32.58
N LEU A 43 -28.62 25.16 -33.41
CA LEU A 43 -29.63 24.19 -32.98
C LEU A 43 -29.02 23.07 -32.10
N LEU A 44 -27.88 22.52 -32.49
CA LEU A 44 -27.18 21.48 -31.70
C LEU A 44 -26.68 22.05 -30.37
N SER A 45 -26.16 23.28 -30.39
CA SER A 45 -25.76 24.02 -29.19
C SER A 45 -26.95 24.23 -28.26
N GLN A 46 -28.08 24.73 -28.80
CA GLN A 46 -29.31 24.88 -28.04
C GLN A 46 -29.85 23.54 -27.54
N PHE A 47 -29.57 22.43 -28.21
CA PHE A 47 -29.96 21.11 -27.74
C PHE A 47 -29.15 20.66 -26.53
N LEU A 48 -27.82 20.75 -26.59
CA LEU A 48 -26.91 20.29 -25.54
C LEU A 48 -26.82 21.23 -24.33
N THR A 49 -26.95 22.54 -24.55
CA THR A 49 -26.82 23.56 -23.49
C THR A 49 -28.15 23.96 -22.84
N ASN A 50 -29.29 23.48 -23.34
CA ASN A 50 -30.59 23.83 -22.76
C ASN A 50 -30.86 22.99 -21.51
N PRO A 51 -31.08 23.61 -20.34
CA PRO A 51 -31.30 22.89 -19.09
C PRO A 51 -32.48 21.90 -19.13
N ASN A 52 -33.51 22.17 -19.94
CA ASN A 52 -34.66 21.27 -20.09
C ASN A 52 -34.30 19.98 -20.82
N ASN A 53 -33.29 20.01 -21.69
CA ASN A 53 -32.81 18.84 -22.43
C ASN A 53 -31.77 18.09 -21.60
N GLN A 54 -30.95 18.76 -20.80
CA GLN A 54 -30.02 18.12 -19.87
C GLN A 54 -30.75 17.20 -18.88
N SER A 55 -31.93 17.61 -18.39
CA SER A 55 -32.78 16.74 -17.55
C SER A 55 -33.28 15.49 -18.29
N LEU A 56 -33.55 15.59 -19.60
CA LEU A 56 -33.95 14.46 -20.43
C LEU A 56 -32.78 13.50 -20.66
N PHE A 57 -31.58 14.03 -20.91
CA PHE A 57 -30.35 13.23 -21.03
C PHE A 57 -30.05 12.48 -19.73
N SER A 58 -30.13 13.15 -18.60
CA SER A 58 -30.00 12.54 -17.27
C SER A 58 -30.98 11.37 -17.07
N THR A 59 -32.26 11.59 -17.41
CA THR A 59 -33.29 10.54 -17.30
C THR A 59 -33.03 9.37 -18.25
N THR A 60 -32.58 9.66 -19.47
CA THR A 60 -32.28 8.65 -20.49
C THR A 60 -31.05 7.81 -20.13
N LEU A 61 -30.00 8.44 -19.59
CA LEU A 61 -28.81 7.76 -19.09
C LEU A 61 -29.12 6.89 -17.88
N LEU A 62 -29.98 7.37 -16.96
CA LEU A 62 -30.50 6.57 -15.85
C LEU A 62 -31.24 5.32 -16.34
N ASP A 63 -32.11 5.48 -17.34
CA ASP A 63 -32.85 4.36 -17.93
C ASP A 63 -31.92 3.40 -18.68
N LEU A 64 -30.90 3.90 -19.39
CA LEU A 64 -29.91 3.08 -20.08
C LEU A 64 -29.01 2.34 -19.08
N ALA A 65 -28.48 3.02 -18.06
CA ALA A 65 -27.68 2.41 -17.00
C ALA A 65 -28.47 1.32 -16.26
N ALA A 66 -29.72 1.60 -15.87
CA ALA A 66 -30.58 0.64 -15.19
C ALA A 66 -30.93 -0.58 -16.05
N ASN A 67 -31.10 -0.41 -17.37
CA ASN A 67 -31.49 -1.49 -18.28
C ASN A 67 -30.30 -2.29 -18.86
N TYR A 68 -29.16 -1.65 -19.15
CA TYR A 68 -27.99 -2.30 -19.75
C TYR A 68 -26.98 -2.81 -18.73
N ALA A 69 -26.82 -2.16 -17.58
CA ALA A 69 -25.89 -2.66 -16.56
C ALA A 69 -26.38 -3.99 -15.95
N GLY A 70 -27.68 -4.32 -16.03
CA GLY A 70 -28.24 -5.57 -15.51
C GLY A 70 -28.12 -5.75 -13.99
N ILE A 71 -27.60 -4.74 -13.30
CA ILE A 71 -27.33 -4.74 -11.87
C ILE A 71 -28.57 -4.21 -11.16
N GLN A 72 -29.41 -5.12 -10.68
CA GLN A 72 -30.47 -4.82 -9.69
C GLN A 72 -29.84 -4.69 -8.29
N ASN A 73 -28.74 -3.93 -8.15
CA ASN A 73 -28.09 -3.69 -6.87
C ASN A 73 -28.45 -2.27 -6.40
N GLU A 74 -28.81 -2.14 -5.12
CA GLU A 74 -29.10 -0.86 -4.46
C GLU A 74 -27.95 0.15 -4.57
N LEU A 75 -26.72 -0.35 -4.84
CA LEU A 75 -25.49 0.43 -5.10
C LEU A 75 -25.46 1.21 -6.43
N ILE A 76 -26.30 0.88 -7.42
CA ILE A 76 -26.34 1.59 -8.71
C ILE A 76 -27.65 2.36 -8.87
N THR A 77 -28.75 1.82 -8.35
CA THR A 77 -30.07 2.45 -8.45
C THR A 77 -30.19 3.76 -7.67
N ASN A 78 -29.29 4.01 -6.71
CA ASN A 78 -29.31 5.18 -5.83
C ASN A 78 -28.23 6.23 -6.17
N ILE A 79 -27.51 6.08 -7.28
CA ILE A 79 -26.51 7.06 -7.71
C ILE A 79 -27.19 8.41 -7.93
N PRO A 80 -26.75 9.50 -7.27
CA PRO A 80 -27.38 10.80 -7.36
C PRO A 80 -26.97 11.54 -8.64
N PHE A 81 -27.60 11.19 -9.77
CA PHE A 81 -27.40 11.92 -11.02
C PHE A 81 -28.07 13.31 -10.94
N SER A 82 -27.31 14.37 -11.24
CA SER A 82 -27.80 15.75 -11.33
C SER A 82 -27.56 16.34 -12.73
N THR A 83 -28.19 17.48 -13.02
CA THR A 83 -27.96 18.22 -14.28
C THR A 83 -26.55 18.81 -14.36
N GLU A 84 -25.88 19.00 -13.22
CA GLU A 84 -24.51 19.55 -13.14
C GLU A 84 -23.49 18.62 -13.83
N LEU A 85 -23.80 17.32 -13.91
CA LEU A 85 -23.00 16.35 -14.67
C LEU A 85 -22.88 16.70 -16.16
N PHE A 86 -23.86 17.42 -16.70
CA PHE A 86 -23.97 17.74 -18.12
C PHE A 86 -23.63 19.20 -18.43
N GLU A 87 -23.04 19.92 -17.47
CA GLU A 87 -22.47 21.24 -17.74
C GLU A 87 -21.25 21.13 -18.64
N ILE A 88 -21.16 22.01 -19.64
CA ILE A 88 -20.14 21.95 -20.68
C ILE A 88 -19.11 23.05 -20.43
N ASN A 89 -17.83 22.71 -20.53
CA ASN A 89 -16.70 23.62 -20.45
C ASN A 89 -16.90 24.78 -21.43
N PRO A 90 -16.78 26.04 -20.98
CA PRO A 90 -16.84 27.19 -21.87
C PRO A 90 -15.84 27.12 -23.05
N ALA A 91 -14.75 26.36 -22.92
CA ALA A 91 -13.81 26.10 -24.01
C ALA A 91 -14.45 25.36 -25.21
N ALA A 92 -15.47 24.53 -24.98
CA ALA A 92 -16.24 23.87 -26.02
C ALA A 92 -17.12 24.85 -26.83
N LEU A 93 -17.25 26.10 -26.38
CA LEU A 93 -18.12 27.10 -26.95
C LEU A 93 -17.33 28.25 -27.61
N ASP A 94 -17.89 28.79 -28.69
CA ASP A 94 -17.43 29.98 -29.37
C ASP A 94 -17.83 31.25 -28.57
N THR A 95 -17.40 32.41 -29.06
CA THR A 95 -17.69 33.70 -28.42
C THR A 95 -19.19 34.05 -28.35
N ASN A 96 -20.06 33.32 -29.05
CA ASN A 96 -21.50 33.51 -29.07
C ASN A 96 -22.23 32.46 -28.21
N GLY A 97 -21.50 31.55 -27.55
CA GLY A 97 -22.08 30.47 -26.74
C GLY A 97 -22.57 29.28 -27.57
N ASN A 98 -22.14 29.16 -28.82
CA ASN A 98 -22.41 28.00 -29.67
C ASN A 98 -21.25 27.02 -29.62
N LEU A 99 -21.49 25.73 -29.85
CA LEU A 99 -20.45 24.70 -29.93
C LEU A 99 -19.40 25.05 -30.99
N ASN A 100 -18.14 24.83 -30.65
CA ASN A 100 -17.05 24.96 -31.60
C ASN A 100 -17.23 23.93 -32.74
N PRO A 101 -16.98 24.31 -34.01
CA PRO A 101 -17.05 23.38 -35.13
C PRO A 101 -16.20 22.12 -34.97
N ASN A 102 -15.09 22.22 -34.22
CA ASN A 102 -14.22 21.09 -33.91
C ASN A 102 -14.93 20.05 -33.02
N GLU A 103 -15.64 20.50 -31.98
CA GLU A 103 -16.43 19.62 -31.11
C GLU A 103 -17.50 18.86 -31.90
N VAL A 104 -18.17 19.56 -32.82
CA VAL A 104 -19.15 18.92 -33.71
C VAL A 104 -18.48 17.84 -34.55
N ALA A 105 -17.33 18.12 -35.17
CA ALA A 105 -16.61 17.13 -35.97
C ALA A 105 -16.20 15.89 -35.14
N ILE A 106 -15.68 16.09 -33.93
CA ILE A 106 -15.29 15.01 -33.02
C ILE A 106 -16.49 14.14 -32.64
N MET A 107 -17.62 14.76 -32.26
CA MET A 107 -18.85 14.02 -31.93
C MET A 107 -19.33 13.14 -33.10
N PHE A 108 -19.22 13.63 -34.34
CA PHE A 108 -19.60 12.85 -35.52
C PHE A 108 -18.59 11.74 -35.84
N ASP A 109 -17.30 11.99 -35.69
CA ASP A 109 -16.27 10.96 -35.87
C ASP A 109 -16.43 9.84 -34.83
N LEU A 110 -16.69 10.18 -33.57
CA LEU A 110 -17.01 9.21 -32.52
C LEU A 110 -18.33 8.48 -32.80
N ALA A 111 -19.39 9.17 -33.19
CA ALA A 111 -20.66 8.52 -33.53
C ALA A 111 -20.50 7.52 -34.69
N ASN A 112 -19.71 7.85 -35.71
CA ASN A 112 -19.40 6.95 -36.81
C ASN A 112 -18.54 5.76 -36.38
N ALA A 113 -17.59 5.97 -35.48
CA ALA A 113 -16.71 4.90 -34.99
C ALA A 113 -17.44 3.95 -34.04
N LEU A 114 -18.35 4.49 -33.22
CA LEU A 114 -19.04 3.74 -32.17
C LEU A 114 -20.32 3.07 -32.68
N THR A 115 -20.83 3.42 -33.86
CA THR A 115 -22.10 2.89 -34.37
C THR A 115 -21.98 2.21 -35.72
N THR A 116 -22.64 1.06 -35.84
CA THR A 116 -22.85 0.36 -37.10
C THR A 116 -23.66 1.21 -38.08
N SER A 117 -23.62 0.85 -39.37
CA SER A 117 -24.46 1.46 -40.44
C SER A 117 -25.98 1.49 -40.19
N THR A 118 -26.45 0.80 -39.14
CA THR A 118 -27.84 0.76 -38.68
C THR A 118 -28.11 1.60 -37.42
N GLY A 119 -27.11 2.33 -36.90
CA GLY A 119 -27.20 3.15 -35.70
C GLY A 119 -27.13 2.39 -34.37
N LEU A 120 -26.78 1.09 -34.41
CA LEU A 120 -26.53 0.30 -33.20
C LEU A 120 -25.06 0.44 -32.79
N PHE A 121 -24.76 0.49 -31.50
CA PHE A 121 -23.38 0.50 -31.01
C PHE A 121 -22.61 -0.73 -31.50
N GLU A 122 -21.41 -0.51 -32.05
CA GLU A 122 -20.51 -1.55 -32.57
C GLU A 122 -19.75 -2.25 -31.43
N PHE A 123 -19.49 -1.51 -30.35
CA PHE A 123 -18.76 -1.97 -29.18
C PHE A 123 -19.70 -2.40 -28.06
N ASN A 124 -19.36 -3.50 -27.40
CA ASN A 124 -20.13 -4.01 -26.28
C ASN A 124 -19.54 -3.60 -24.93
N THR A 125 -18.26 -3.19 -24.90
CA THR A 125 -17.53 -2.79 -23.70
C THR A 125 -16.69 -1.53 -23.96
N LEU A 126 -16.27 -0.84 -22.89
CA LEU A 126 -15.29 0.24 -22.98
C LEU A 126 -13.91 -0.30 -23.39
N ASP A 127 -13.66 -1.60 -23.17
CA ASP A 127 -12.44 -2.30 -23.52
C ASP A 127 -12.23 -2.32 -25.04
N ASP A 128 -13.29 -2.56 -25.81
CA ASP A 128 -13.22 -2.51 -27.27
C ASP A 128 -12.91 -1.08 -27.78
N ILE A 129 -13.48 -0.05 -27.15
CA ILE A 129 -13.27 1.37 -27.49
C ILE A 129 -11.83 1.79 -27.20
N TYR A 130 -11.27 1.31 -26.08
CA TYR A 130 -9.87 1.52 -25.71
C TYR A 130 -8.93 0.80 -26.69
N ALA A 131 -9.18 -0.47 -26.99
CA ALA A 131 -8.35 -1.28 -27.87
C ALA A 131 -8.29 -0.73 -29.31
N ASP A 132 -9.37 -0.11 -29.78
CA ASP A 132 -9.44 0.52 -31.11
C ASP A 132 -8.86 1.95 -31.15
N GLY A 133 -8.36 2.46 -30.02
CA GLY A 133 -7.72 3.78 -29.93
C GLY A 133 -8.69 4.94 -30.09
N LEU A 134 -9.97 4.74 -29.81
CA LEU A 134 -11.01 5.76 -29.96
C LEU A 134 -11.08 6.74 -28.79
N LEU A 135 -10.40 6.43 -27.68
CA LEU A 135 -10.36 7.31 -26.51
C LEU A 135 -9.65 8.63 -26.79
N ASP A 136 -8.65 8.67 -27.68
CA ASP A 136 -7.99 9.91 -28.08
C ASP A 136 -9.02 10.94 -28.57
N GLY A 137 -9.99 10.51 -29.39
CA GLY A 137 -11.08 11.37 -29.85
C GLY A 137 -12.04 11.79 -28.74
N ILE A 138 -12.22 10.97 -27.70
CA ILE A 138 -13.03 11.33 -26.52
C ILE A 138 -12.31 12.39 -25.68
N PHE A 139 -11.00 12.24 -25.47
CA PHE A 139 -10.19 13.17 -24.68
C PHE A 139 -9.84 14.46 -25.42
N GLU A 140 -9.90 14.47 -26.76
CA GLU A 140 -9.81 15.67 -27.58
C GLU A 140 -11.09 16.55 -27.53
N SER A 141 -12.23 16.01 -27.06
CA SER A 141 -13.49 16.75 -26.98
C SER A 141 -13.66 17.44 -25.63
N ASP A 142 -13.75 18.78 -25.66
CA ASP A 142 -14.05 19.56 -24.46
C ASP A 142 -15.41 19.17 -23.85
N ILE A 143 -16.39 18.72 -24.65
CA ILE A 143 -17.71 18.27 -24.15
C ILE A 143 -17.59 16.99 -23.32
N PHE A 144 -16.96 15.95 -23.85
CA PHE A 144 -16.84 14.67 -23.15
C PHE A 144 -15.91 14.78 -21.93
N MET A 145 -14.83 15.55 -22.07
CA MET A 145 -13.96 15.94 -20.96
C MET A 145 -14.73 16.63 -19.84
N SER A 146 -15.66 17.53 -20.18
CA SER A 146 -16.52 18.18 -19.19
C SER A 146 -17.35 17.16 -18.42
N TYR A 147 -18.01 16.23 -19.11
CA TYR A 147 -18.88 15.25 -18.45
C TYR A 147 -18.12 14.32 -17.53
N ALA A 148 -16.97 13.80 -17.98
CA ALA A 148 -16.12 12.95 -17.15
C ALA A 148 -15.57 13.71 -15.93
N SER A 149 -15.13 14.95 -16.13
CA SER A 149 -14.65 15.81 -15.04
C SER A 149 -15.76 16.18 -14.05
N ASN A 150 -16.96 16.52 -14.51
CA ASN A 150 -18.10 16.80 -13.65
C ASN A 150 -18.49 15.57 -12.84
N ALA A 151 -18.43 14.37 -13.42
CA ALA A 151 -18.71 13.13 -12.71
C ALA A 151 -17.73 12.89 -11.56
N LEU A 152 -16.43 13.12 -11.78
CA LEU A 152 -15.41 12.97 -10.73
C LEU A 152 -15.52 14.04 -9.64
N GLN A 153 -15.94 15.25 -9.99
CA GLN A 153 -16.02 16.40 -9.07
C GLN A 153 -17.40 16.58 -8.43
N ASN A 154 -18.40 15.80 -8.80
CA ASN A 154 -19.76 15.97 -8.28
C ASN A 154 -19.82 15.58 -6.80
N GLU A 155 -20.08 16.54 -5.92
CA GLU A 155 -20.14 16.35 -4.47
C GLU A 155 -21.13 15.25 -4.06
N ALA A 156 -22.27 15.13 -4.76
CA ALA A 156 -23.26 14.11 -4.44
C ALA A 156 -22.76 12.70 -4.82
N LEU A 157 -22.09 12.56 -5.97
CA LEU A 157 -21.46 11.29 -6.37
C LEU A 157 -20.30 10.92 -5.42
N GLN A 158 -19.46 11.87 -5.04
CA GLN A 158 -18.38 11.65 -4.08
C GLN A 158 -18.92 11.22 -2.72
N ALA A 159 -19.93 11.94 -2.19
CA ALA A 159 -20.59 11.59 -0.93
C ALA A 159 -21.26 10.21 -1.01
N TYR A 160 -21.86 9.87 -2.16
CA TYR A 160 -22.43 8.55 -2.39
C TYR A 160 -21.35 7.47 -2.39
N ALA A 161 -20.24 7.66 -3.10
CA ALA A 161 -19.12 6.72 -3.13
C ALA A 161 -18.54 6.50 -1.72
N ILE A 162 -18.36 7.56 -0.95
CA ILE A 162 -17.89 7.48 0.45
C ILE A 162 -18.90 6.74 1.33
N ALA A 163 -20.20 7.01 1.17
CA ALA A 163 -21.24 6.29 1.91
C ALA A 163 -21.27 4.80 1.56
N VAL A 164 -21.11 4.46 0.28
CA VAL A 164 -20.99 3.07 -0.17
C VAL A 164 -19.75 2.41 0.43
N LEU A 165 -18.58 3.07 0.33
CA LEU A 165 -17.35 2.57 0.94
C LEU A 165 -17.57 2.31 2.43
N ASN A 166 -18.04 3.29 3.20
CA ASN A 166 -18.31 3.15 4.64
C ASN A 166 -19.40 2.12 5.00
N ASN A 167 -20.30 1.77 4.08
CA ASN A 167 -21.30 0.71 4.31
C ASN A 167 -20.76 -0.69 3.98
N LEU A 168 -19.77 -0.79 3.10
CA LEU A 168 -19.20 -2.07 2.66
C LEU A 168 -18.08 -2.57 3.58
N GLN A 169 -17.59 -1.72 4.48
CA GLN A 169 -16.51 -2.03 5.37
C GLN A 169 -16.79 -1.42 6.75
N ASP A 170 -16.66 -2.25 7.79
CA ASP A 170 -16.75 -1.83 9.19
C ASP A 170 -15.37 -1.49 9.77
N ILE A 171 -14.35 -1.36 8.91
CA ILE A 171 -12.92 -1.25 9.25
C ILE A 171 -12.57 0.20 9.64
N ALA A 172 -13.12 1.18 8.92
CA ALA A 172 -12.77 2.60 8.99
C ALA A 172 -13.98 3.49 8.72
N THR A 173 -14.01 4.71 9.25
CA THR A 173 -14.82 5.77 8.60
C THR A 173 -13.94 6.55 7.65
N VAL A 174 -14.16 6.35 6.36
CA VAL A 174 -13.55 7.15 5.28
C VAL A 174 -14.06 8.59 5.38
N PRO A 175 -13.18 9.60 5.43
CA PRO A 175 -13.58 11.00 5.56
C PRO A 175 -14.28 11.50 4.29
N SER A 176 -15.08 12.56 4.43
CA SER A 176 -15.84 13.12 3.30
C SER A 176 -14.98 13.72 2.19
N THR A 177 -13.69 13.96 2.45
CA THR A 177 -12.72 14.53 1.50
C THR A 177 -11.90 13.46 0.78
N PHE A 178 -12.10 12.16 1.07
CA PHE A 178 -11.22 11.08 0.61
C PHE A 178 -11.08 10.94 -0.91
N VAL A 179 -12.09 11.34 -1.66
CA VAL A 179 -12.12 11.29 -3.13
C VAL A 179 -12.12 12.70 -3.75
N GLU A 180 -11.82 13.73 -2.95
CA GLU A 180 -11.69 15.09 -3.44
C GLU A 180 -10.42 15.22 -4.29
N LEU A 181 -10.55 15.90 -5.44
CA LEU A 181 -9.43 16.07 -6.36
C LEU A 181 -8.58 17.28 -5.97
N ASP A 182 -7.27 17.12 -6.07
CA ASP A 182 -6.33 18.23 -5.90
C ASP A 182 -6.50 19.27 -7.02
N ALA A 183 -6.44 20.56 -6.68
CA ALA A 183 -6.55 21.65 -7.64
C ALA A 183 -5.48 21.61 -8.74
N ALA A 184 -4.33 20.99 -8.50
CA ALA A 184 -3.28 20.77 -9.49
C ALA A 184 -3.67 19.76 -10.59
N LEU A 185 -4.74 18.99 -10.40
CA LEU A 185 -5.32 18.09 -11.41
C LEU A 185 -6.31 18.80 -12.34
N LEU A 186 -6.58 20.08 -12.08
CA LEU A 186 -7.58 20.86 -12.79
C LEU A 186 -6.92 21.88 -13.73
N ASP A 187 -7.57 22.13 -14.86
CA ASP A 187 -7.25 23.21 -15.78
C ASP A 187 -7.67 24.58 -15.23
N SER A 188 -7.42 25.64 -15.99
CA SER A 188 -7.78 27.01 -15.57
C SER A 188 -9.28 27.27 -15.43
N ASN A 189 -10.12 26.37 -15.96
CA ASN A 189 -11.57 26.45 -15.91
C ASN A 189 -12.16 25.53 -14.83
N GLY A 190 -11.33 24.78 -14.11
CA GLY A 190 -11.75 23.85 -13.06
C GLY A 190 -12.13 22.45 -13.56
N TYR A 191 -11.75 22.08 -14.78
CA TYR A 191 -11.98 20.74 -15.33
C TYR A 191 -10.73 19.87 -15.18
N VAL A 192 -10.90 18.56 -14.97
CA VAL A 192 -9.79 17.61 -14.86
C VAL A 192 -8.98 17.62 -16.14
N LEU A 193 -7.65 17.67 -16.01
CA LEU A 193 -6.72 17.69 -17.15
C LEU A 193 -6.92 16.45 -18.04
N PRO A 194 -6.90 16.57 -19.38
CA PRO A 194 -7.00 15.43 -20.31
C PRO A 194 -6.04 14.29 -20.00
N SER A 195 -4.78 14.61 -19.71
CA SER A 195 -3.75 13.63 -19.35
C SER A 195 -4.10 12.82 -18.09
N GLU A 196 -4.88 13.36 -17.16
CA GLU A 196 -5.30 12.65 -15.95
C GLU A 196 -6.47 11.70 -16.22
N LEU A 197 -7.38 12.06 -17.13
CA LEU A 197 -8.45 11.17 -17.55
C LEU A 197 -7.94 10.04 -18.45
N GLU A 198 -6.96 10.33 -19.31
CA GLU A 198 -6.19 9.31 -20.05
C GLU A 198 -5.53 8.34 -19.08
N ALA A 199 -4.77 8.84 -18.10
CA ALA A 199 -4.14 7.98 -17.11
C ALA A 199 -5.15 7.18 -16.29
N LEU A 200 -6.32 7.73 -15.95
CA LEU A 200 -7.38 7.00 -15.26
C LEU A 200 -7.98 5.91 -16.15
N ALA A 201 -8.16 6.15 -17.44
CA ALA A 201 -8.60 5.13 -18.39
C ALA A 201 -7.57 4.01 -18.52
N ASP A 202 -6.27 4.33 -18.60
CA ASP A 202 -5.20 3.33 -18.59
C ASP A 202 -5.28 2.47 -17.32
N VAL A 203 -5.56 3.07 -16.15
CA VAL A 203 -5.77 2.33 -14.89
C VAL A 203 -6.98 1.40 -15.00
N MET A 204 -8.12 1.90 -15.46
CA MET A 204 -9.32 1.09 -15.65
C MET A 204 -9.07 -0.08 -16.60
N TYR A 205 -8.29 0.13 -17.67
CA TYR A 205 -7.91 -0.90 -18.62
C TYR A 205 -7.04 -1.98 -17.96
N VAL A 206 -5.94 -1.60 -17.29
CA VAL A 206 -5.01 -2.58 -16.71
C VAL A 206 -5.60 -3.38 -15.55
N LEU A 207 -6.58 -2.80 -14.85
CA LEU A 207 -7.38 -3.47 -13.81
C LEU A 207 -8.55 -4.30 -14.40
N GLY A 208 -8.81 -4.22 -15.70
CA GLY A 208 -9.93 -4.92 -16.35
C GLY A 208 -11.31 -4.30 -16.05
N LEU A 209 -11.35 -3.09 -15.49
CA LEU A 209 -12.60 -2.40 -15.13
C LEU A 209 -13.38 -1.87 -16.34
N MET A 210 -12.79 -1.94 -17.54
CA MET A 210 -13.48 -1.60 -18.79
C MET A 210 -14.43 -2.70 -19.29
N ASP A 211 -14.29 -3.91 -18.76
CA ASP A 211 -15.23 -5.01 -18.95
C ASP A 211 -16.22 -5.09 -17.79
N ILE A 212 -17.50 -4.92 -18.08
CA ILE A 212 -18.57 -4.96 -17.09
C ILE A 212 -18.70 -6.33 -16.42
N ASP A 213 -18.36 -7.43 -17.10
CA ASP A 213 -18.40 -8.77 -16.51
C ASP A 213 -17.27 -8.95 -15.49
N THR A 214 -16.09 -8.43 -15.79
CA THR A 214 -14.98 -8.33 -14.82
C THR A 214 -15.40 -7.50 -13.60
N VAL A 215 -15.96 -6.30 -13.80
CA VAL A 215 -16.46 -5.47 -12.69
C VAL A 215 -17.52 -6.21 -11.86
N ARG A 216 -18.44 -6.94 -12.50
CA ARG A 216 -19.46 -7.74 -11.81
C ARG A 216 -18.84 -8.82 -10.94
N GLN A 217 -17.84 -9.54 -11.46
CA GLN A 217 -17.14 -10.55 -10.69
C GLN A 217 -16.40 -9.92 -9.50
N MET A 218 -15.66 -8.83 -9.73
CA MET A 218 -14.97 -8.09 -8.67
C MET A 218 -15.91 -7.63 -7.55
N MET A 219 -17.06 -7.06 -7.91
CA MET A 219 -18.06 -6.63 -6.92
C MET A 219 -18.65 -7.82 -6.17
N ALA A 220 -18.92 -8.94 -6.84
CA ALA A 220 -19.42 -10.14 -6.19
C ALA A 220 -18.41 -10.68 -5.17
N ASP A 221 -17.12 -10.73 -5.54
CA ASP A 221 -16.04 -11.20 -4.67
C ASP A 221 -15.87 -10.28 -3.45
N LEU A 222 -15.89 -8.95 -3.66
CA LEU A 222 -15.82 -7.96 -2.58
C LEU A 222 -17.03 -8.04 -1.65
N MET A 223 -18.23 -8.32 -2.16
CA MET A 223 -19.43 -8.48 -1.34
C MET A 223 -19.44 -9.81 -0.56
N GLU A 224 -18.88 -10.87 -1.14
CA GLU A 224 -18.77 -12.18 -0.48
C GLU A 224 -17.70 -12.17 0.62
N SER A 225 -16.58 -11.46 0.40
CA SER A 225 -15.49 -11.30 1.36
C SER A 225 -14.84 -9.91 1.25
N PRO A 226 -15.38 -8.89 1.95
CA PRO A 226 -14.84 -7.53 1.96
C PRO A 226 -13.58 -7.48 2.85
N SER A 227 -12.50 -8.04 2.32
CA SER A 227 -11.23 -8.14 3.03
C SER A 227 -10.13 -7.46 2.20
N ILE A 228 -9.15 -6.82 2.84
CA ILE A 228 -7.90 -6.34 2.23
C ILE A 228 -7.31 -7.37 1.22
N PRO A 229 -7.34 -8.67 1.51
CA PRO A 229 -6.91 -9.76 0.62
C PRO A 229 -7.64 -9.85 -0.70
N THR A 230 -8.97 -9.82 -0.66
CA THR A 230 -9.78 -9.80 -1.87
C THR A 230 -9.42 -8.56 -2.67
N ALA A 231 -9.28 -7.40 -2.03
CA ALA A 231 -8.86 -6.17 -2.71
C ALA A 231 -7.44 -6.26 -3.32
N LEU A 232 -6.48 -6.88 -2.63
CA LEU A 232 -5.12 -7.10 -3.13
C LEU A 232 -5.07 -8.12 -4.27
N GLY A 233 -5.83 -9.22 -4.18
CA GLY A 233 -5.98 -10.21 -5.26
C GLY A 233 -6.61 -9.59 -6.51
N LEU A 234 -7.53 -8.65 -6.33
CA LEU A 234 -8.11 -7.86 -7.42
C LEU A 234 -7.11 -6.88 -8.05
N ILE A 235 -6.23 -6.24 -7.26
CA ILE A 235 -5.13 -5.42 -7.79
C ILE A 235 -4.12 -6.27 -8.58
N ARG A 236 -3.82 -7.49 -8.12
CA ARG A 236 -2.94 -8.44 -8.83
C ARG A 236 -3.56 -8.93 -10.13
N GLY A 237 -4.89 -8.96 -10.19
CA GLY A 237 -5.69 -9.43 -11.32
C GLY A 237 -5.64 -10.96 -11.46
N TYR A 238 -6.71 -11.54 -12.01
CA TYR A 238 -6.82 -12.98 -12.20
C TYR A 238 -5.74 -13.50 -13.19
N ALA A 239 -4.61 -13.94 -12.63
CA ALA A 239 -3.48 -14.67 -13.21
C ALA A 239 -2.54 -13.92 -14.18
N ILE A 240 -1.41 -13.34 -13.73
CA ILE A 240 -0.31 -12.94 -14.64
C ILE A 240 1.09 -13.02 -13.99
N SER A 241 2.13 -13.23 -14.81
CA SER A 241 3.58 -13.26 -14.50
C SER A 241 4.16 -11.91 -14.02
N GLU A 242 5.27 -11.94 -13.25
CA GLU A 242 6.02 -10.79 -12.68
C GLU A 242 6.19 -9.57 -13.61
N ASP A 243 6.50 -9.79 -14.90
CA ASP A 243 6.77 -8.72 -15.88
C ASP A 243 5.52 -7.88 -16.23
N PHE A 244 4.34 -8.41 -15.92
CA PHE A 244 3.05 -7.74 -16.09
C PHE A 244 2.60 -7.03 -14.80
N GLU A 245 2.98 -7.55 -13.62
CA GLU A 245 2.67 -6.92 -12.33
C GLU A 245 3.35 -5.55 -12.18
N ASN A 246 4.62 -5.45 -12.58
CA ASN A 246 5.34 -4.17 -12.54
C ASN A 246 4.73 -3.10 -13.45
N LYS A 247 4.28 -3.47 -14.65
CA LYS A 247 3.62 -2.54 -15.59
C LYS A 247 2.26 -2.08 -15.09
N ARG A 248 1.47 -2.98 -14.50
CA ARG A 248 0.19 -2.64 -13.86
C ARG A 248 0.40 -1.63 -12.75
N LEU A 249 1.32 -1.95 -11.82
CA LEU A 249 1.58 -1.08 -10.68
C LEU A 249 2.08 0.29 -11.14
N ASP A 250 2.97 0.33 -12.15
CA ASP A 250 3.42 1.58 -12.77
C ASP A 250 2.25 2.39 -13.35
N THR A 251 1.32 1.76 -14.06
CA THR A 251 0.11 2.44 -14.56
C THR A 251 -0.75 2.99 -13.43
N LEU A 252 -1.01 2.20 -12.38
CA LEU A 252 -1.78 2.63 -11.20
C LEU A 252 -1.17 3.86 -10.54
N ILE A 253 0.12 3.80 -10.24
CA ILE A 253 0.82 4.88 -9.55
C ILE A 253 1.23 6.02 -10.49
N ASN A 254 0.95 5.99 -11.80
CA ASN A 254 1.21 7.11 -12.69
C ASN A 254 0.00 8.03 -12.84
N SER A 255 -1.21 7.52 -12.63
CA SER A 255 -2.40 8.37 -12.49
C SER A 255 -2.28 9.23 -11.23
N ASN A 256 -2.36 10.56 -11.35
CA ASN A 256 -2.32 11.41 -10.15
C ASN A 256 -3.62 11.28 -9.35
N VAL A 257 -4.76 11.04 -10.00
CA VAL A 257 -6.05 10.78 -9.32
C VAL A 257 -5.94 9.54 -8.41
N VAL A 258 -5.51 8.40 -8.95
CA VAL A 258 -5.44 7.14 -8.19
C VAL A 258 -4.38 7.22 -7.09
N TYR A 259 -3.22 7.80 -7.41
CA TYR A 259 -2.17 8.02 -6.43
C TYR A 259 -2.64 8.88 -5.26
N SER A 260 -3.32 10.01 -5.51
CA SER A 260 -3.81 10.88 -4.44
C SER A 260 -4.80 10.16 -3.52
N VAL A 261 -5.70 9.32 -4.07
CA VAL A 261 -6.64 8.53 -3.26
C VAL A 261 -5.91 7.51 -2.37
N ILE A 262 -4.97 6.74 -2.93
CA ILE A 262 -4.20 5.76 -2.16
C ILE A 262 -3.34 6.46 -1.10
N ALA A 263 -2.72 7.58 -1.46
CA ALA A 263 -1.83 8.30 -0.58
C ALA A 263 -2.58 8.98 0.58
N GLN A 264 -3.76 9.55 0.32
CA GLN A 264 -4.67 10.06 1.35
C GLN A 264 -5.18 8.96 2.29
N TYR A 265 -5.32 7.73 1.80
CA TYR A 265 -5.66 6.60 2.65
C TYR A 265 -4.55 6.25 3.64
N LEU A 266 -3.30 6.24 3.16
CA LEU A 266 -2.13 5.92 3.98
C LEU A 266 -1.78 7.03 4.99
N ASP A 267 -2.00 8.29 4.63
CA ASP A 267 -1.75 9.45 5.50
C ASP A 267 -2.98 9.80 6.37
N ASN A 268 -4.02 8.96 6.36
CA ASN A 268 -5.21 9.18 7.16
C ASN A 268 -4.88 9.00 8.64
N ASP A 269 -5.08 10.04 9.46
CA ASP A 269 -4.90 9.96 10.92
C ASP A 269 -5.73 8.83 11.56
N ASN A 270 -6.86 8.45 10.94
CA ASN A 270 -7.70 7.36 11.42
C ASN A 270 -7.20 5.98 10.98
N LEU A 271 -6.18 5.85 10.11
CA LEU A 271 -5.60 4.55 9.70
C LEU A 271 -5.21 3.70 10.91
N TYR A 272 -4.84 4.36 12.00
CA TYR A 272 -4.69 3.76 13.32
C TYR A 272 -5.95 3.07 13.84
N ASP A 273 -7.08 3.76 13.86
CA ASP A 273 -8.39 3.20 14.25
C ASP A 273 -8.84 2.09 13.28
N VAL A 274 -8.32 2.08 12.05
CA VAL A 274 -8.56 1.06 11.03
C VAL A 274 -7.75 -0.20 11.27
N LEU A 275 -6.47 -0.07 11.59
CA LEU A 275 -5.56 -1.22 11.68
C LEU A 275 -5.67 -1.92 13.03
N LEU A 276 -5.77 -1.17 14.12
CA LEU A 276 -5.79 -1.76 15.47
C LEU A 276 -6.85 -2.85 15.69
N PRO A 277 -8.11 -2.72 15.25
CA PRO A 277 -9.13 -3.75 15.51
C PRO A 277 -8.82 -5.11 14.87
N PHE A 278 -7.94 -5.14 13.87
CA PHE A 278 -7.51 -6.35 13.16
C PHE A 278 -6.19 -6.89 13.67
N LEU A 279 -5.50 -6.11 14.51
CA LEU A 279 -4.33 -6.60 15.20
C LEU A 279 -4.77 -7.44 16.40
N PRO A 280 -4.10 -8.58 16.65
CA PRO A 280 -4.21 -9.30 17.91
C PRO A 280 -4.15 -8.35 19.09
N GLN A 281 -4.90 -8.60 20.18
CA GLN A 281 -4.97 -7.68 21.32
C GLN A 281 -3.57 -7.30 21.86
N ALA A 282 -2.62 -8.25 21.87
CA ALA A 282 -1.22 -8.01 22.25
C ALA A 282 -0.54 -6.95 21.36
N LEU A 283 -0.80 -7.01 20.04
CA LEU A 283 -0.35 -6.01 19.10
C LEU A 283 -1.08 -4.69 19.27
N THR A 284 -2.37 -4.69 19.58
CA THR A 284 -3.12 -3.46 19.84
C THR A 284 -2.65 -2.73 21.09
N ASP A 285 -2.33 -3.47 22.16
CA ASP A 285 -1.77 -2.91 23.39
C ASP A 285 -0.37 -2.30 23.15
N THR A 286 0.37 -2.83 22.17
CA THR A 286 1.72 -2.39 21.80
C THR A 286 1.71 -1.25 20.78
N PHE A 287 0.93 -1.38 19.70
CA PHE A 287 0.69 -0.34 18.71
C PHE A 287 -0.12 0.83 19.26
N GLY A 288 -0.78 0.68 20.41
CA GLY A 288 -1.52 1.67 21.20
C GLY A 288 -0.95 3.11 21.21
N ASN A 289 0.37 3.24 21.04
CA ASN A 289 1.11 4.50 21.05
C ASN A 289 2.03 4.69 19.82
N VAL A 290 2.00 3.79 18.85
CA VAL A 290 2.86 3.82 17.66
C VAL A 290 2.19 4.65 16.57
N ASP A 291 2.81 5.78 16.24
CA ASP A 291 2.36 6.66 15.16
C ASP A 291 2.44 5.92 13.79
N LEU A 292 1.31 5.85 13.08
CA LEU A 292 1.20 5.18 11.80
C LEU A 292 1.35 6.11 10.59
N GLY A 293 1.57 7.41 10.78
CA GLY A 293 1.74 8.37 9.69
C GLY A 293 3.01 8.14 8.85
N VAL A 294 3.07 8.77 7.67
CA VAL A 294 4.22 8.67 6.76
C VAL A 294 5.35 9.60 7.22
N SER A 295 6.55 9.06 7.46
CA SER A 295 7.74 9.82 7.86
C SER A 295 8.21 10.80 6.80
N SER A 296 8.87 11.89 7.20
CA SER A 296 9.18 13.01 6.30
C SER A 296 10.09 12.63 5.12
N ASP A 297 11.02 11.70 5.32
CA ASP A 297 11.97 11.22 4.31
C ASP A 297 11.34 10.29 3.25
N LEU A 298 10.12 9.81 3.52
CA LEU A 298 9.35 8.97 2.61
C LEU A 298 8.36 9.77 1.78
N ARG A 299 8.13 11.05 2.14
CA ARG A 299 7.23 11.95 1.42
C ARG A 299 7.86 12.41 0.11
N ALA A 300 7.03 12.90 -0.82
CA ALA A 300 7.55 13.48 -2.06
C ALA A 300 8.36 14.75 -1.76
N ASP A 301 9.48 14.93 -2.44
CA ASP A 301 10.32 16.12 -2.27
C ASP A 301 9.80 17.33 -3.08
N GLU A 302 9.03 17.10 -4.15
CA GLU A 302 8.44 18.11 -5.02
C GLU A 302 7.16 17.58 -5.71
N GLY A 303 6.26 18.49 -6.13
CA GLY A 303 5.10 18.15 -6.97
C GLY A 303 3.75 18.20 -6.26
N LEU A 304 2.78 17.43 -6.77
CA LEU A 304 1.36 17.41 -6.38
C LEU A 304 1.11 16.97 -4.93
N SER A 305 2.13 16.49 -4.22
CA SER A 305 1.95 15.66 -3.03
C SER A 305 3.13 15.68 -2.06
N VAL A 306 3.78 16.83 -1.89
CA VAL A 306 4.86 16.99 -0.88
C VAL A 306 4.43 16.60 0.55
N GLU A 307 3.13 16.55 0.82
CA GLU A 307 2.59 16.07 2.09
C GLU A 307 2.42 14.54 2.13
N TYR A 308 2.33 13.85 0.99
CA TYR A 308 2.06 12.42 0.93
C TYR A 308 3.32 11.58 0.66
N ILE A 309 3.20 10.27 0.88
CA ILE A 309 4.19 9.25 0.51
C ILE A 309 4.61 9.39 -0.97
N SER A 310 5.91 9.37 -1.25
CA SER A 310 6.41 9.50 -2.62
C SER A 310 5.94 8.34 -3.50
N ARG A 311 5.77 8.56 -4.81
CA ARG A 311 5.39 7.47 -5.75
C ARG A 311 6.38 6.31 -5.73
N ALA A 312 7.67 6.62 -5.61
CA ALA A 312 8.71 5.61 -5.54
C ALA A 312 8.56 4.74 -4.28
N GLU A 313 8.23 5.35 -3.14
CA GLU A 313 8.00 4.60 -1.91
C GLU A 313 6.66 3.86 -1.92
N LEU A 314 5.58 4.47 -2.44
CA LEU A 314 4.31 3.79 -2.63
C LEU A 314 4.45 2.57 -3.52
N LYS A 315 5.25 2.66 -4.60
CA LYS A 315 5.56 1.51 -5.44
C LYS A 315 6.19 0.40 -4.61
N LYS A 316 7.25 0.70 -3.85
CA LYS A 316 7.91 -0.29 -2.98
C LYS A 316 6.95 -0.91 -1.97
N LEU A 317 6.07 -0.11 -1.37
CA LEU A 317 5.05 -0.60 -0.43
C LEU A 317 4.08 -1.57 -1.11
N LEU A 318 3.51 -1.18 -2.25
CA LEU A 318 2.55 -2.03 -2.97
C LEU A 318 3.22 -3.29 -3.53
N THR A 319 4.48 -3.18 -3.97
CA THR A 319 5.32 -4.32 -4.37
C THR A 319 5.60 -5.24 -3.18
N ALA A 320 6.00 -4.71 -2.03
CA ALA A 320 6.23 -5.51 -0.82
C ALA A 320 4.97 -6.32 -0.44
N ILE A 321 3.80 -5.65 -0.42
CA ILE A 321 2.52 -6.28 -0.10
C ILE A 321 2.06 -7.26 -1.21
N SER A 322 2.50 -7.09 -2.46
CA SER A 322 2.17 -8.01 -3.55
C SER A 322 2.96 -9.33 -3.50
N TYR A 323 4.06 -9.40 -2.77
CA TYR A 323 4.81 -10.66 -2.62
C TYR A 323 4.41 -11.45 -1.39
N ILE A 324 3.78 -10.81 -0.40
CA ILE A 324 3.20 -11.51 0.74
C ILE A 324 2.20 -12.57 0.22
N PRO A 325 2.48 -13.89 0.43
CA PRO A 325 1.56 -14.95 0.06
C PRO A 325 0.37 -14.87 1.00
N PHE A 326 -0.73 -14.32 0.48
CA PHE A 326 -1.88 -14.01 1.29
C PHE A 326 -3.01 -15.01 0.97
N ASP A 327 -3.29 -15.95 1.87
CA ASP A 327 -4.55 -16.68 1.93
C ASP A 327 -5.34 -16.23 3.17
N PRO A 328 -6.47 -15.51 3.01
CA PRO A 328 -7.28 -14.99 4.13
C PRO A 328 -7.81 -16.07 5.05
N THR A 329 -7.85 -17.31 4.59
CA THR A 329 -8.36 -18.45 5.36
C THR A 329 -7.26 -19.13 6.18
N THR A 330 -5.99 -18.75 5.97
CA THR A 330 -4.81 -19.31 6.66
C THR A 330 -3.97 -18.23 7.34
N ILE A 331 -4.46 -17.00 7.48
CA ILE A 331 -3.80 -16.03 8.35
C ILE A 331 -3.81 -16.66 9.73
N ASP A 332 -2.64 -17.09 10.18
CA ASP A 332 -2.48 -17.36 11.60
C ASP A 332 -2.71 -16.03 12.32
N ASP A 333 -3.45 -16.06 13.43
CA ASP A 333 -3.61 -14.87 14.28
C ASP A 333 -2.25 -14.37 14.80
N ASN A 334 -1.19 -15.13 14.52
CA ASN A 334 0.18 -14.86 14.84
C ASN A 334 0.98 -14.10 13.76
N VAL A 335 1.16 -12.79 13.99
CA VAL A 335 1.98 -11.92 13.12
C VAL A 335 3.47 -12.26 13.14
N PHE A 336 4.01 -12.87 14.21
CA PHE A 336 5.43 -13.23 14.25
C PHE A 336 5.73 -14.42 13.35
N GLU A 337 4.93 -15.47 13.45
CA GLU A 337 5.04 -16.65 12.58
C GLU A 337 4.92 -16.22 11.11
N PHE A 338 3.95 -15.33 10.82
CA PHE A 338 3.84 -14.72 9.50
C PHE A 338 5.14 -14.03 9.03
N ILE A 339 5.78 -13.20 9.87
CA ILE A 339 6.99 -12.46 9.48
C ILE A 339 8.19 -13.41 9.33
N THR A 340 8.34 -14.39 10.22
CA THR A 340 9.42 -15.40 10.16
C THR A 340 9.26 -16.35 8.98
N ASP A 341 8.03 -16.68 8.60
CA ASP A 341 7.73 -17.54 7.45
C ASP A 341 8.12 -16.90 6.11
N LEU A 342 8.37 -15.58 6.08
CA LEU A 342 8.88 -14.92 4.87
C LEU A 342 10.36 -15.24 4.60
N ILE A 343 11.09 -15.75 5.60
CA ILE A 343 12.52 -16.09 5.46
C ILE A 343 12.66 -17.26 4.48
N GLY A 344 13.48 -17.06 3.44
CA GLY A 344 13.77 -18.11 2.46
C GLY A 344 12.59 -18.51 1.57
N GLU A 345 11.45 -17.82 1.65
CA GLU A 345 10.32 -18.02 0.76
C GLU A 345 10.49 -17.27 -0.56
N ASN A 346 10.02 -17.90 -1.64
CA ASN A 346 10.05 -17.36 -3.01
C ASN A 346 11.39 -16.73 -3.44
N ILE A 347 12.52 -17.31 -3.07
CA ILE A 347 13.87 -16.74 -3.33
C ILE A 347 14.05 -16.40 -4.81
N ASN A 348 14.39 -15.13 -5.10
CA ASN A 348 14.78 -14.69 -6.42
C ASN A 348 16.12 -15.34 -6.81
N THR A 349 16.15 -16.12 -7.89
CA THR A 349 17.37 -16.84 -8.29
C THR A 349 18.49 -15.94 -8.79
N ASP A 350 18.19 -14.68 -9.15
CA ASP A 350 19.17 -13.72 -9.67
C ASP A 350 19.74 -12.82 -8.57
N THR A 351 18.93 -12.40 -7.59
CA THR A 351 19.35 -11.51 -6.49
C THR A 351 19.61 -12.24 -5.17
N ASN A 352 19.13 -13.48 -5.03
CA ASN A 352 19.11 -14.25 -3.78
C ASN A 352 18.29 -13.58 -2.66
N GLU A 353 17.35 -12.69 -3.02
CA GLU A 353 16.43 -12.04 -2.09
C GLU A 353 15.18 -12.90 -1.88
N ASP A 354 14.76 -13.06 -0.63
CA ASP A 354 13.52 -13.73 -0.24
C ASP A 354 12.35 -12.73 -0.04
N ASP A 355 11.20 -13.22 0.43
CA ASP A 355 10.03 -12.37 0.67
C ASP A 355 10.21 -11.38 1.82
N LEU A 356 11.06 -11.71 2.81
CA LEU A 356 11.41 -10.78 3.88
C LEU A 356 12.23 -9.60 3.33
N ASP A 357 13.21 -9.86 2.46
CA ASP A 357 13.99 -8.81 1.79
C ASP A 357 13.10 -7.87 0.96
N ARG A 358 12.10 -8.44 0.26
CA ARG A 358 11.10 -7.66 -0.50
C ARG A 358 10.22 -6.84 0.41
N LEU A 359 9.79 -7.39 1.56
CA LEU A 359 9.00 -6.67 2.55
C LEU A 359 9.78 -5.47 3.11
N LEU A 360 11.05 -5.70 3.46
CA LEU A 360 11.95 -4.69 4.02
C LEU A 360 12.45 -3.66 3.00
N THR A 361 12.17 -3.84 1.70
CA THR A 361 12.44 -2.81 0.69
C THR A 361 11.60 -1.55 0.91
N SER A 362 10.39 -1.70 1.47
CA SER A 362 9.52 -0.58 1.85
C SER A 362 10.06 0.13 3.10
N GLY A 363 10.44 1.40 2.94
CA GLY A 363 10.76 2.29 4.06
C GLY A 363 9.56 2.50 4.99
N TYR A 364 8.34 2.51 4.46
CA TYR A 364 7.12 2.65 5.26
C TYR A 364 6.92 1.45 6.19
N LEU A 365 7.03 0.21 5.68
CA LEU A 365 6.89 -0.98 6.52
C LEU A 365 8.03 -1.11 7.53
N ARG A 366 9.28 -0.84 7.12
CA ARG A 366 10.43 -0.80 8.03
C ARG A 366 10.26 0.20 9.15
N GLU A 367 9.72 1.39 8.87
CA GLU A 367 9.41 2.37 9.91
C GLU A 367 8.41 1.80 10.91
N LYS A 368 7.36 1.09 10.46
CA LYS A 368 6.36 0.52 11.36
C LYS A 368 6.93 -0.60 12.24
N LEU A 369 7.72 -1.51 11.65
CA LEU A 369 8.43 -2.54 12.41
C LEU A 369 9.44 -1.93 13.39
N SER A 370 10.19 -0.91 12.96
CA SER A 370 11.15 -0.21 13.84
C SER A 370 10.44 0.45 15.02
N ARG A 371 9.31 1.12 14.80
CA ARG A 371 8.54 1.77 15.88
C ARG A 371 7.96 0.76 16.85
N LEU A 372 7.57 -0.43 16.36
CA LEU A 372 7.10 -1.52 17.19
C LEU A 372 8.21 -2.03 18.12
N PHE A 373 9.37 -2.41 17.56
CA PHE A 373 10.49 -2.92 18.35
C PHE A 373 11.13 -1.89 19.28
N LEU A 374 11.17 -0.63 18.87
CA LEU A 374 11.70 0.46 19.69
C LEU A 374 10.63 1.13 20.57
N SER A 375 9.43 0.55 20.66
CA SER A 375 8.38 1.06 21.54
C SER A 375 8.76 0.86 23.00
N GLU A 376 8.29 1.77 23.87
CA GLU A 376 8.50 1.65 25.32
C GLU A 376 7.94 0.34 25.86
N THR A 377 6.81 -0.14 25.32
CA THR A 377 6.21 -1.43 25.69
C THR A 377 7.16 -2.60 25.41
N VAL A 378 7.71 -2.71 24.19
CA VAL A 378 8.61 -3.82 23.83
C VAL A 378 9.94 -3.72 24.59
N LEU A 379 10.55 -2.53 24.66
CA LEU A 379 11.80 -2.35 25.41
C LEU A 379 11.62 -2.64 26.90
N SER A 380 10.46 -2.34 27.49
CA SER A 380 10.17 -2.63 28.90
C SER A 380 10.09 -4.12 29.22
N LEU A 381 9.87 -4.99 28.22
CA LEU A 381 9.97 -6.44 28.41
C LEU A 381 11.38 -6.86 28.80
N PHE A 382 12.39 -6.08 28.40
CA PHE A 382 13.81 -6.33 28.67
C PHE A 382 14.39 -5.41 29.76
N ASP A 383 13.52 -4.77 30.56
CA ASP A 383 13.90 -3.73 31.53
C ASP A 383 14.67 -2.54 30.89
N GLU A 384 14.47 -2.30 29.58
CA GLU A 384 15.11 -1.22 28.82
C GLU A 384 14.16 -0.05 28.54
N THR A 385 14.76 1.10 28.22
CA THR A 385 14.06 2.32 27.80
C THR A 385 14.70 2.89 26.54
N SER A 386 13.99 3.73 25.80
CA SER A 386 14.58 4.37 24.61
C SER A 386 15.83 5.22 24.90
N GLU A 387 16.00 5.69 26.14
CA GLU A 387 17.18 6.44 26.59
C GLU A 387 18.34 5.55 27.04
N SER A 388 18.05 4.40 27.65
CA SER A 388 19.06 3.44 28.13
C SER A 388 19.50 2.45 27.06
N PHE A 389 18.63 2.16 26.09
CA PHE A 389 18.87 1.17 25.07
C PHE A 389 19.93 1.64 24.08
N ASN A 390 21.12 1.08 24.21
CA ASN A 390 22.30 1.47 23.47
C ASN A 390 22.43 0.61 22.21
N LEU A 391 21.99 1.17 21.09
CA LEU A 391 22.15 0.57 19.78
C LEU A 391 23.38 1.17 19.06
N PRO A 392 24.20 0.35 18.39
CA PRO A 392 25.20 0.80 17.45
C PRO A 392 24.61 1.73 16.37
N ALA A 393 25.41 2.67 15.89
CA ALA A 393 24.93 3.73 14.99
C ALA A 393 24.67 3.21 13.56
N GLU A 394 25.21 2.05 13.23
CA GLU A 394 25.05 1.31 11.99
C GLU A 394 23.71 0.56 11.90
N SER A 395 23.11 0.19 13.03
CA SER A 395 21.86 -0.57 13.09
C SER A 395 20.62 0.32 12.89
N PHE A 396 20.78 1.64 12.89
CA PHE A 396 19.67 2.58 12.66
C PHE A 396 20.06 3.82 11.86
N VAL A 397 19.04 4.48 11.31
CA VAL A 397 19.12 5.85 10.77
C VAL A 397 18.22 6.78 11.57
N LEU A 398 18.59 8.06 11.64
CA LEU A 398 17.74 9.08 12.28
C LEU A 398 16.81 9.72 11.25
N VAL A 399 15.51 9.59 11.49
CA VAL A 399 14.43 10.20 10.70
C VAL A 399 13.48 10.89 11.66
N ASP A 400 13.19 12.18 11.43
CA ASP A 400 12.30 12.96 12.31
C ASP A 400 12.73 12.89 13.80
N GLU A 401 14.04 12.93 14.05
CA GLU A 401 14.66 12.81 15.38
C GLU A 401 14.43 11.45 16.09
N ARG A 402 13.90 10.46 15.37
CA ARG A 402 13.66 9.10 15.86
C ARG A 402 14.58 8.10 15.17
N ARG A 403 14.92 7.01 15.87
CA ARG A 403 15.68 5.89 15.30
C ARG A 403 14.74 5.03 14.46
N ARG A 404 15.14 4.75 13.22
CA ARG A 404 14.55 3.72 12.34
C ARG A 404 15.61 2.66 12.10
N LEU A 405 15.32 1.41 12.44
CA LEU A 405 16.24 0.29 12.23
C LEU A 405 16.52 0.12 10.74
N THR A 406 17.74 -0.30 10.40
CA THR A 406 18.11 -0.59 9.01
C THR A 406 17.36 -1.83 8.51
N ALA A 407 17.35 -2.04 7.19
CA ALA A 407 16.77 -3.27 6.64
C ALA A 407 17.54 -4.51 7.12
N GLU A 408 18.87 -4.40 7.18
CA GLU A 408 19.76 -5.45 7.68
C GLU A 408 19.47 -5.76 9.15
N GLU A 409 19.37 -4.75 10.01
CA GLU A 409 19.06 -4.98 11.43
C GLU A 409 17.67 -5.61 11.63
N LEU A 410 16.65 -5.14 10.91
CA LEU A 410 15.31 -5.75 10.96
C LEU A 410 15.32 -7.21 10.48
N ARG A 411 16.14 -7.53 9.48
CA ARG A 411 16.29 -8.89 8.98
C ARG A 411 16.95 -9.77 10.05
N ASN A 412 18.04 -9.31 10.65
CA ASN A 412 18.76 -10.03 11.70
C ASN A 412 17.86 -10.26 12.92
N ILE A 413 17.02 -9.30 13.31
CA ILE A 413 16.02 -9.47 14.37
C ILE A 413 15.06 -10.62 14.05
N VAL A 414 14.51 -10.65 12.83
CA VAL A 414 13.53 -11.67 12.43
C VAL A 414 14.18 -13.06 12.33
N GLU A 415 15.42 -13.16 11.83
CA GLU A 415 16.16 -14.42 11.83
C GLU A 415 16.47 -14.90 13.24
N ALA A 416 16.84 -14.00 14.14
CA ALA A 416 17.07 -14.33 15.51
C ALA A 416 15.79 -14.81 16.21
N PHE A 417 14.63 -14.23 15.91
CA PHE A 417 13.34 -14.73 16.40
C PHE A 417 13.03 -16.13 15.89
N ALA A 418 13.33 -16.43 14.63
CA ALA A 418 13.17 -17.78 14.09
C ALA A 418 14.07 -18.79 14.83
N VAL A 419 15.31 -18.41 15.16
CA VAL A 419 16.25 -19.24 15.93
C VAL A 419 15.82 -19.42 17.38
N LEU A 420 15.30 -18.36 18.02
CA LEU A 420 14.79 -18.40 19.39
C LEU A 420 13.41 -19.05 19.49
N GLU A 421 12.82 -19.47 18.36
CA GLU A 421 11.46 -19.99 18.25
C GLU A 421 10.42 -19.03 18.86
N ILE A 422 10.65 -17.71 18.72
CA ILE A 422 9.72 -16.69 19.20
C ILE A 422 8.56 -16.61 18.22
N THR A 423 7.42 -17.08 18.68
CA THR A 423 6.18 -17.05 17.92
C THR A 423 5.22 -16.01 18.48
N THR A 424 5.40 -15.43 19.66
CA THR A 424 4.43 -14.47 20.20
C THR A 424 5.09 -13.30 20.92
N PHE A 425 4.32 -12.23 21.19
CA PHE A 425 4.79 -11.09 22.00
C PHE A 425 5.21 -11.51 23.42
N ASP A 426 4.48 -12.45 24.02
CA ASP A 426 4.77 -12.95 25.36
C ASP A 426 6.09 -13.74 25.40
N GLU A 427 6.54 -14.23 24.25
CA GLU A 427 7.81 -14.97 24.09
C GLU A 427 9.00 -14.04 23.76
N LEU A 428 8.77 -12.74 23.52
CA LEU A 428 9.85 -11.78 23.30
C LEU A 428 10.76 -11.66 24.52
N ASP A 429 10.22 -11.78 25.74
CA ASP A 429 10.99 -11.83 26.99
C ASP A 429 11.67 -13.21 27.16
N PHE A 430 12.55 -13.55 26.22
CA PHE A 430 13.35 -14.77 26.32
C PHE A 430 14.41 -14.60 27.41
N SER A 431 14.61 -15.66 28.21
CA SER A 431 15.64 -15.64 29.24
C SER A 431 17.02 -15.92 28.66
N PHE A 432 18.09 -15.49 29.35
CA PHE A 432 19.45 -15.87 28.98
C PHE A 432 19.66 -17.39 28.98
N GLU A 433 18.89 -18.16 29.76
CA GLU A 433 18.90 -19.63 29.71
C GLU A 433 18.43 -20.17 28.35
N VAL A 434 17.44 -19.54 27.71
CA VAL A 434 17.03 -19.91 26.34
C VAL A 434 18.17 -19.67 25.37
N PHE A 435 18.84 -18.51 25.47
CA PHE A 435 19.99 -18.18 24.62
C PHE A 435 21.19 -19.12 24.81
N THR A 436 21.52 -19.50 26.04
CA THR A 436 22.67 -20.38 26.30
C THR A 436 22.41 -21.83 25.92
N ALA A 437 21.14 -22.24 25.81
CA ALA A 437 20.76 -23.58 25.34
C ALA A 437 20.95 -23.76 23.82
N LEU A 438 21.10 -22.66 23.07
CA LEU A 438 21.33 -22.68 21.63
C LEU A 438 22.72 -23.21 21.27
N THR A 439 22.84 -23.81 20.08
CA THR A 439 24.14 -24.15 19.50
C THR A 439 24.97 -22.88 19.23
N THR A 440 26.28 -23.04 19.04
CA THR A 440 27.16 -21.91 18.73
C THR A 440 26.71 -21.12 17.50
N ALA A 441 26.33 -21.80 16.41
CA ALA A 441 25.88 -21.15 15.18
C ALA A 441 24.56 -20.41 15.35
N GLU A 442 23.62 -20.96 16.14
CA GLU A 442 22.37 -20.30 16.49
C GLU A 442 22.62 -19.06 17.35
N ARG A 443 23.55 -19.12 18.32
CA ARG A 443 23.95 -17.95 19.10
C ARG A 443 24.58 -16.86 18.24
N GLU A 444 25.47 -17.23 17.31
CA GLU A 444 26.04 -16.31 16.34
C GLU A 444 24.94 -15.61 15.52
N THR A 445 23.94 -16.36 15.05
CA THR A 445 22.79 -15.78 14.32
C THR A 445 21.98 -14.80 15.19
N VAL A 446 21.76 -15.12 16.48
CA VAL A 446 21.07 -14.20 17.40
C VAL A 446 21.89 -12.94 17.66
N LEU A 447 23.21 -13.07 17.79
CA LEU A 447 24.13 -11.95 18.04
C LEU A 447 24.41 -11.10 16.79
N GLU A 448 24.09 -11.57 15.58
CA GLU A 448 24.15 -10.75 14.37
C GLU A 448 23.15 -9.57 14.40
N SER A 449 22.09 -9.65 15.19
CA SER A 449 21.21 -8.51 15.48
C SER A 449 21.84 -7.65 16.57
N ASP A 450 22.16 -6.40 16.24
CA ASP A 450 22.65 -5.45 17.22
C ASP A 450 21.59 -5.15 18.30
N TYR A 451 20.31 -5.23 17.93
CA TYR A 451 19.19 -5.10 18.85
C TYR A 451 19.16 -6.20 19.91
N LEU A 452 19.25 -7.48 19.51
CA LEU A 452 19.28 -8.57 20.49
C LEU A 452 20.63 -8.67 21.21
N TYR A 453 21.73 -8.34 20.55
CA TYR A 453 23.02 -8.19 21.21
C TYR A 453 22.95 -7.17 22.35
N ALA A 454 22.39 -5.99 22.11
CA ALA A 454 22.24 -4.96 23.15
C ALA A 454 21.36 -5.44 24.32
N ILE A 455 20.30 -6.20 24.05
CA ILE A 455 19.47 -6.83 25.10
C ILE A 455 20.28 -7.84 25.91
N ILE A 456 21.01 -8.73 25.25
CA ILE A 456 21.82 -9.77 25.92
C ILE A 456 22.94 -9.14 26.76
N ASP A 457 23.64 -8.14 26.21
CA ASP A 457 24.65 -7.35 26.92
C ASP A 457 24.03 -6.69 28.17
N GLY A 458 22.85 -6.06 28.04
CA GLY A 458 22.10 -5.49 29.16
C GLY A 458 21.76 -6.52 30.26
N LEU A 459 21.28 -7.71 29.88
CA LEU A 459 20.95 -8.80 30.81
C LEU A 459 22.18 -9.27 31.61
N ILE A 460 23.36 -9.32 30.96
CA ILE A 460 24.63 -9.68 31.59
C ILE A 460 25.12 -8.55 32.51
N GLN A 461 25.15 -7.30 32.01
CA GLN A 461 25.65 -6.15 32.77
C GLN A 461 24.80 -5.84 34.01
N ASN A 462 23.49 -6.04 33.93
CA ASN A 462 22.57 -5.87 35.06
C ASN A 462 22.59 -7.05 36.05
N GLN A 463 23.42 -8.08 35.81
CA GLN A 463 23.52 -9.31 36.60
C GLN A 463 22.17 -10.02 36.79
N GLN A 464 21.22 -9.80 35.88
CA GLN A 464 19.93 -10.49 35.90
C GLN A 464 20.10 -11.96 35.48
N SER A 465 21.15 -12.25 34.71
CA SER A 465 21.35 -13.55 34.08
C SER A 465 22.73 -14.18 34.27
N VAL A 466 23.75 -13.41 34.71
CA VAL A 466 25.09 -13.94 35.01
C VAL A 466 25.67 -13.28 36.27
N ALA A 467 26.20 -14.07 37.19
CA ALA A 467 26.90 -13.56 38.37
C ALA A 467 28.38 -13.35 38.04
N ILE A 468 28.67 -12.28 37.32
CA ILE A 468 30.04 -11.82 37.08
C ILE A 468 30.31 -10.70 38.09
N PRO A 469 31.38 -10.78 38.90
CA PRO A 469 31.77 -9.70 39.79
C PRO A 469 31.85 -8.38 39.03
N GLN A 470 31.27 -7.31 39.59
CA GLN A 470 31.18 -6.02 38.90
C GLN A 470 32.57 -5.41 38.61
N GLU A 471 33.59 -5.85 39.34
CA GLU A 471 35.00 -5.53 39.10
C GLU A 471 35.60 -6.22 37.86
N VAL A 472 35.05 -7.36 37.44
CA VAL A 472 35.43 -8.11 36.23
C VAL A 472 34.74 -7.58 34.99
N ILE A 473 33.48 -7.14 35.09
CA ILE A 473 32.76 -6.43 34.00
C ILE A 473 33.45 -5.08 33.68
N ALA A 474 34.46 -4.70 34.47
CA ALA A 474 35.40 -3.61 34.21
C ALA A 474 34.73 -2.32 33.68
N VAL A 475 33.75 -1.81 34.43
CA VAL A 475 33.44 -0.38 34.51
C VAL A 475 33.31 0.31 33.12
N THR A 476 32.10 0.25 32.56
CA THR A 476 31.52 1.13 31.50
C THR A 476 31.91 0.84 30.04
N GLY A 477 31.56 -0.34 29.53
CA GLY A 477 31.60 -0.62 28.09
C GLY A 477 30.70 -1.79 27.72
N GLU A 478 30.32 -1.86 26.44
CA GLU A 478 29.61 -3.01 25.85
C GLU A 478 30.50 -4.26 25.91
N ILE A 479 29.92 -5.42 26.25
CA ILE A 479 30.60 -6.71 26.23
C ILE A 479 30.57 -7.24 24.80
N SER A 480 31.73 -7.33 24.15
CA SER A 480 31.82 -7.81 22.75
C SER A 480 31.19 -9.20 22.57
N GLN A 481 30.67 -9.47 21.38
CA GLN A 481 30.06 -10.77 21.04
C GLN A 481 30.99 -11.94 21.34
N GLU A 482 32.29 -11.82 21.04
CA GLU A 482 33.28 -12.87 21.33
C GLU A 482 33.42 -13.16 22.84
N GLU A 483 33.30 -12.14 23.69
CA GLU A 483 33.33 -12.31 25.15
C GLU A 483 32.07 -13.03 25.64
N ILE A 484 30.89 -12.68 25.11
CA ILE A 484 29.63 -13.34 25.46
C ILE A 484 29.72 -14.83 25.09
N LEU A 485 30.17 -15.15 23.88
CA LEU A 485 30.32 -16.52 23.42
C LEU A 485 31.34 -17.30 24.27
N ALA A 486 32.47 -16.69 24.61
CA ALA A 486 33.49 -17.31 25.44
C ALA A 486 33.02 -17.56 26.88
N VAL A 487 32.23 -16.66 27.48
CA VAL A 487 31.61 -16.87 28.80
C VAL A 487 30.69 -18.09 28.79
N ILE A 488 29.95 -18.32 27.71
CA ILE A 488 29.08 -19.48 27.57
C ILE A 488 29.90 -20.75 27.31
N GLU A 489 30.93 -20.68 26.47
CA GLU A 489 31.85 -21.80 26.24
C GLU A 489 32.59 -22.21 27.53
N ALA A 490 32.94 -21.25 28.38
CA ALA A 490 33.49 -21.52 29.71
C ALA A 490 32.51 -22.29 30.60
N ALA A 491 31.23 -21.92 30.59
CA ALA A 491 30.19 -22.63 31.32
C ALA A 491 30.00 -24.08 30.81
N GLU A 492 30.06 -24.28 29.49
CA GLU A 492 30.01 -25.61 28.87
C GLU A 492 31.22 -26.47 29.26
N LEU A 493 32.44 -25.91 29.22
CA LEU A 493 33.68 -26.59 29.63
C LEU A 493 33.63 -27.03 31.10
N LEU A 494 33.02 -26.22 31.95
CA LEU A 494 32.81 -26.51 33.38
C LEU A 494 31.61 -27.42 33.64
N ASN A 495 30.85 -27.76 32.59
CA ASN A 495 29.66 -28.60 32.66
C ASN A 495 28.64 -28.06 33.68
N ILE A 496 28.45 -26.74 33.68
CA ILE A 496 27.39 -26.05 34.43
C ILE A 496 26.29 -25.62 33.46
N THR A 497 25.03 -25.78 33.88
CA THR A 497 23.87 -25.37 33.08
C THR A 497 23.38 -23.97 33.42
N ASP A 498 23.79 -23.46 34.59
CA ASP A 498 23.42 -22.14 35.09
C ASP A 498 24.67 -21.25 35.09
N VAL A 499 24.74 -20.32 34.13
CA VAL A 499 25.88 -19.42 33.94
C VAL A 499 26.03 -18.46 35.14
N THR A 500 24.99 -18.27 35.97
CA THR A 500 25.14 -17.53 37.23
C THR A 500 26.06 -18.23 38.23
N SER A 501 26.36 -19.52 38.04
CA SER A 501 27.31 -20.24 38.89
C SER A 501 28.76 -20.19 38.38
N LEU A 502 29.04 -19.45 37.30
CA LEU A 502 30.35 -19.46 36.63
C LEU A 502 31.51 -19.07 37.56
N GLU A 503 31.40 -17.97 38.32
CA GLU A 503 32.42 -17.56 39.29
C GLU A 503 32.69 -18.67 40.34
N THR A 504 31.62 -19.27 40.86
CA THR A 504 31.74 -20.34 41.86
C THR A 504 32.41 -21.59 41.26
N ALA A 505 32.02 -21.97 40.05
CA ALA A 505 32.58 -23.13 39.35
C ALA A 505 34.07 -22.95 39.05
N ILE A 506 34.48 -21.76 38.61
CA ILE A 506 35.90 -21.44 38.38
C ILE A 506 36.67 -21.50 39.69
N THR A 507 36.19 -20.83 40.74
CA THR A 507 36.89 -20.75 42.04
C THR A 507 37.02 -22.08 42.79
N GLU A 508 36.23 -23.10 42.44
CA GLU A 508 36.33 -24.46 42.99
C GLU A 508 37.44 -25.32 42.34
N LEU A 509 38.03 -24.88 41.22
CA LEU A 509 39.10 -25.61 40.53
C LEU A 509 40.40 -25.61 41.35
N ASP A 510 41.03 -26.78 41.49
CA ASP A 510 42.33 -26.92 42.17
C ASP A 510 43.47 -27.03 41.14
N GLN A 511 44.33 -26.01 41.06
CA GLN A 511 45.51 -26.01 40.18
C GLN A 511 46.46 -27.21 40.40
N ASN A 512 46.38 -27.87 41.56
CA ASN A 512 47.20 -29.04 41.89
C ASN A 512 46.57 -30.38 41.43
N ASN A 513 45.32 -30.36 40.98
CA ASN A 513 44.66 -31.49 40.35
C ASN A 513 44.93 -31.48 38.84
N ALA A 514 45.36 -32.62 38.30
CA ALA A 514 45.74 -32.72 36.88
C ALA A 514 44.54 -32.55 35.93
N ASP A 515 43.34 -32.94 36.35
CA ASP A 515 42.13 -32.79 35.52
C ASP A 515 41.68 -31.32 35.52
N ASP A 516 41.64 -30.68 36.70
CA ASP A 516 41.26 -29.26 36.84
C ASP A 516 42.29 -28.34 36.15
N ALA A 517 43.59 -28.65 36.24
CA ALA A 517 44.64 -27.92 35.52
C ALA A 517 44.50 -28.00 33.99
N ALA A 518 43.95 -29.09 33.45
CA ALA A 518 43.65 -29.19 32.02
C ALA A 518 42.45 -28.32 31.64
N VAL A 519 41.42 -28.25 32.49
CA VAL A 519 40.26 -27.36 32.29
C VAL A 519 40.69 -25.90 32.38
N LEU A 520 41.53 -25.52 33.34
CA LEU A 520 42.07 -24.16 33.46
C LEU A 520 42.80 -23.73 32.18
N GLN A 521 43.62 -24.61 31.60
CA GLN A 521 44.28 -24.29 30.32
C GLN A 521 43.27 -24.08 29.18
N LEU A 522 42.22 -24.90 29.11
CA LEU A 522 41.16 -24.72 28.11
C LEU A 522 40.40 -23.41 28.29
N LEU A 523 40.19 -22.98 29.55
CA LEU A 523 39.56 -21.69 29.87
C LEU A 523 40.47 -20.51 29.47
N GLU A 524 41.77 -20.59 29.75
CA GLU A 524 42.76 -19.59 29.28
C GLU A 524 42.84 -19.52 27.75
N ASP A 525 42.66 -20.66 27.07
CA ASP A 525 42.72 -20.75 25.61
C ASP A 525 41.48 -20.10 24.92
N LEU A 526 40.45 -19.71 25.68
CA LEU A 526 39.28 -18.98 25.15
C LEU A 526 39.58 -17.52 24.79
N ASP A 527 40.70 -16.95 25.27
CA ASP A 527 41.12 -15.55 25.01
C ASP A 527 40.02 -14.52 25.39
N SER A 528 39.33 -14.77 26.51
CA SER A 528 38.28 -13.91 27.07
C SER A 528 38.80 -13.17 28.29
N GLY A 529 38.77 -11.84 28.23
CA GLY A 529 39.09 -10.95 29.33
C GLY A 529 38.20 -11.14 30.55
N ILE A 530 36.92 -11.51 30.38
CA ILE A 530 36.04 -11.86 31.50
C ILE A 530 36.50 -13.16 32.16
N VAL A 531 36.71 -14.21 31.37
CA VAL A 531 37.14 -15.53 31.89
C VAL A 531 38.52 -15.43 32.53
N ASP A 532 39.49 -14.78 31.88
CA ASP A 532 40.84 -14.54 32.40
C ASP A 532 40.82 -13.76 33.72
N SER A 533 39.96 -12.74 33.81
CA SER A 533 39.81 -11.98 35.06
C SER A 533 39.20 -12.81 36.19
N LEU A 534 38.31 -13.75 35.88
CA LEU A 534 37.78 -14.71 36.87
C LEU A 534 38.85 -15.72 37.30
N LEU A 535 39.70 -16.17 36.37
CA LEU A 535 40.83 -17.05 36.66
C LEU A 535 41.86 -16.37 37.58
N ASP A 536 42.09 -15.06 37.40
CA ASP A 536 42.95 -14.25 38.27
C ASP A 536 42.45 -14.16 39.73
N LEU A 537 41.18 -14.49 40.00
CA LEU A 537 40.61 -14.56 41.36
C LEU A 537 40.88 -15.89 42.07
N LEU A 538 41.51 -16.87 41.40
CA LEU A 538 41.86 -18.16 42.00
C LEU A 538 42.85 -18.00 43.16
N PRO A 539 42.64 -18.71 44.29
CA PRO A 539 43.41 -18.53 45.53
C PRO A 539 44.84 -19.10 45.54
#